data_AF-A0A6N8XLE9-F1
#
_entry.id   AF-A0A6N8XLE9-F1
#
_cell.length_a   1.000
_cell.length_b   1.000
_cell.length_c   1.000
_cell.angle_alpha   90.00
_cell.angle_beta   90.00
_cell.angle_gamma   90.00
#
_symmetry.space_group_name_H-M   'P 1'
#
loop_
_entity.id
_entity.type
_entity.pdbx_description
1 polymer ?
#
loop_
_entity_poly.entity_id
_entity_poly.type
_entity_poly.pdbx_seq_one_letter_code
_entity_poly.pdbx_strand_id
1 'polypeptide(L)'
;MNYPVIDKVLVDLGPLSIRWYGLMYVFGVAAFYLLGKWRVRRGKSDWSVSDVADLVFYGVFGVIVGGRVGFALFYGMDILIRDPLWLFRIWEGGMSFHGGLVGVIVACWVFARRTRRRFLEITDFAAPLAPLGLGLGRLGN
;
A
#
# COMPACT_ATOMS: atom_id res chain seq x y z
N MET A 1 15.78 14.91 24.78
CA MET A 1 14.86 15.60 23.85
C MET A 1 13.45 15.33 24.33
N ASN A 2 12.66 16.38 24.60
CA ASN A 2 11.23 16.21 24.93
C ASN A 2 10.46 16.19 23.61
N TYR A 3 9.86 15.05 23.28
CA TYR A 3 8.97 14.92 22.12
C TYR A 3 7.57 15.44 22.48
N PRO A 4 6.83 16.04 21.52
CA PRO A 4 5.43 16.37 21.73
C PRO A 4 4.62 15.09 21.97
N VAL A 5 3.71 15.14 22.94
CA VAL A 5 2.77 14.04 23.21
C VAL A 5 1.59 14.19 22.25
N ILE A 6 1.64 13.48 21.13
CA ILE A 6 0.58 13.44 20.12
C ILE A 6 -0.25 12.19 20.36
N ASP A 7 -1.57 12.35 20.51
CA ASP A 7 -2.48 11.20 20.54
C ASP A 7 -2.44 10.48 19.19
N LYS A 8 -2.26 9.15 19.23
CA LYS A 8 -2.20 8.31 18.03
C LYS A 8 -3.58 8.12 17.41
N VAL A 9 -4.65 8.25 18.20
CA VAL A 9 -6.04 8.11 17.77
C VAL A 9 -6.57 9.49 17.38
N LEU A 10 -7.02 9.61 16.14
CA LEU A 10 -7.66 10.81 15.62
C LEU A 10 -9.12 10.88 16.04
N VAL A 11 -9.84 9.77 15.83
CA VAL A 11 -11.25 9.60 16.20
C VAL A 11 -11.43 8.21 16.75
N ASP A 12 -12.09 8.09 17.89
CA ASP A 12 -12.49 6.80 18.46
C ASP A 12 -14.01 6.64 18.34
N LEU A 13 -14.44 5.60 17.64
CA LEU A 13 -15.85 5.28 17.44
C LEU A 13 -16.26 4.00 18.21
N GLY A 14 -15.47 3.59 19.23
CA GLY A 14 -15.68 2.39 20.02
C GLY A 14 -14.90 1.19 19.46
N PRO A 15 -15.50 0.24 18.72
CA PRO A 15 -14.77 -0.89 18.13
C PRO A 15 -13.86 -0.48 16.97
N LEU A 16 -13.95 0.76 16.49
CA LEU A 16 -13.15 1.28 15.39
C LEU A 16 -12.46 2.58 15.81
N SER A 17 -11.13 2.56 15.90
CA SER A 17 -10.33 3.74 16.15
C SER A 17 -9.54 4.12 14.89
N ILE A 18 -9.75 5.34 14.40
CA ILE A 18 -9.01 5.90 13.27
C ILE A 18 -7.70 6.47 13.80
N ARG A 19 -6.57 5.96 13.31
CA ARG A 19 -5.22 6.41 13.72
C ARG A 19 -4.63 7.35 12.69
N TRP A 20 -3.84 8.33 13.15
CA TRP A 20 -3.10 9.25 12.26
C TRP A 20 -2.25 8.53 11.23
N TYR A 21 -1.58 7.46 11.65
CA TYR A 21 -0.76 6.63 10.77
C TYR A 21 -1.56 6.04 9.59
N GLY A 22 -2.77 5.54 9.86
CA GLY A 22 -3.66 5.03 8.81
C GLY A 22 -4.10 6.14 7.85
N LEU A 23 -4.41 7.33 8.38
CA LEU A 23 -4.77 8.48 7.56
C LEU A 23 -3.61 8.94 6.67
N MET A 24 -2.38 8.93 7.18
CA MET A 24 -1.19 9.26 6.38
C MET A 24 -0.98 8.29 5.21
N TYR A 25 -1.32 7.00 5.37
CA TYR A 25 -1.31 6.07 4.24
C TYR A 25 -2.35 6.40 3.18
N VAL A 26 -3.57 6.77 3.60
CA VAL A 26 -4.62 7.20 2.65
C VAL A 26 -4.14 8.43 1.87
N PHE A 27 -3.53 9.40 2.53
CA PHE A 27 -2.93 10.55 1.85
C PHE A 27 -1.76 10.16 0.94
N GLY A 28 -0.95 9.17 1.32
CA GLY A 28 0.12 8.64 0.49
C GLY A 28 -0.39 8.05 -0.82
N VAL A 29 -1.44 7.24 -0.74
CA VAL A 29 -2.11 6.65 -1.91
C VAL A 29 -2.77 7.73 -2.77
N ALA A 30 -3.46 8.69 -2.14
CA ALA A 30 -4.08 9.81 -2.86
C ALA A 30 -3.04 10.66 -3.58
N ALA A 31 -1.92 10.99 -2.93
CA ALA A 31 -0.84 11.78 -3.49
C ALA A 31 -0.17 11.04 -4.67
N PHE A 32 0.06 9.72 -4.55
CA PHE A 32 0.54 8.88 -5.64
C PHE A 32 -0.39 8.99 -6.87
N TYR A 33 -1.69 8.81 -6.66
CA TYR A 33 -2.68 8.88 -7.76
C TYR A 33 -2.75 10.27 -8.38
N LEU A 34 -2.83 11.33 -7.58
CA LEU A 34 -2.95 12.71 -8.05
C LEU A 34 -1.72 13.13 -8.86
N LEU A 35 -0.51 12.82 -8.38
CA LEU A 35 0.73 13.12 -9.10
C LEU A 35 0.86 12.27 -10.37
N GLY A 36 0.52 10.97 -10.31
CA GLY A 36 0.50 10.10 -11.49
C GLY A 36 -0.47 10.61 -12.57
N LYS A 37 -1.69 10.96 -12.17
CA LYS A 37 -2.71 11.56 -13.04
C LYS A 37 -2.23 12.87 -13.66
N TRP A 38 -1.58 13.72 -12.87
CA TRP A 38 -1.00 14.97 -13.36
C TRP A 38 0.11 14.73 -14.39
N ARG A 39 1.01 13.77 -14.15
CA ARG A 39 2.09 13.40 -15.09
C ARG A 39 1.54 12.88 -16.42
N VAL A 40 0.52 12.03 -16.37
CA VAL A 40 -0.15 11.51 -17.57
C VAL A 40 -0.78 12.64 -18.39
N ARG A 41 -1.48 13.58 -17.75
CA ARG A 41 -2.12 14.72 -18.42
C ARG A 41 -1.14 15.70 -19.08
N ARG A 42 0.14 15.66 -18.73
CA ARG A 42 1.20 16.46 -19.36
C ARG A 42 1.67 15.90 -20.71
N GLY A 43 1.10 14.78 -21.17
CA GLY A 43 1.14 14.37 -22.58
C GLY A 43 2.46 13.74 -23.07
N LYS A 44 3.30 13.22 -22.16
CA LYS A 44 4.60 12.61 -22.51
C LYS A 44 4.65 11.09 -22.32
N SER A 45 3.52 10.41 -22.16
CA SER A 45 3.51 8.96 -21.93
C SER A 45 2.27 8.28 -22.52
N ASP A 46 2.42 7.04 -22.93
CA ASP A 46 1.33 6.15 -23.40
C ASP A 46 0.44 5.60 -22.26
N TRP A 47 0.48 6.25 -21.10
CA TRP A 47 -0.35 5.91 -19.96
C TRP A 47 -1.65 6.69 -20.02
N SER A 48 -2.75 6.04 -19.70
CA SER A 48 -4.05 6.68 -19.46
C SER A 48 -4.24 6.99 -17.98
N VAL A 49 -5.18 7.88 -17.65
CA VAL A 49 -5.54 8.14 -16.24
C VAL A 49 -6.13 6.88 -15.58
N SER A 50 -6.82 6.05 -16.35
CA SER A 50 -7.29 4.73 -15.91
C SER A 50 -6.14 3.79 -15.58
N ASP A 51 -5.07 3.76 -16.38
CA ASP A 51 -3.88 2.94 -16.07
C ASP A 51 -3.27 3.32 -14.71
N VAL A 52 -3.28 4.61 -14.35
CA VAL A 52 -2.78 5.07 -13.04
C VAL A 52 -3.69 4.61 -11.90
N ALA A 53 -5.00 4.71 -12.08
CA ALA A 53 -5.98 4.24 -11.10
C ALA A 53 -5.85 2.71 -10.89
N ASP A 54 -5.71 1.96 -11.97
CA ASP A 54 -5.51 0.52 -11.92
C ASP A 54 -4.17 0.18 -11.25
N LEU A 55 -3.07 0.85 -11.60
CA LEU A 55 -1.78 0.62 -10.94
C LEU A 55 -1.87 0.85 -9.42
N VAL A 56 -2.55 1.92 -8.99
CA VAL A 56 -2.79 2.20 -7.57
C VAL A 56 -3.60 1.07 -6.93
N PHE A 57 -4.69 0.64 -7.59
CA PHE A 57 -5.54 -0.45 -7.09
C PHE A 57 -4.74 -1.75 -6.91
N TYR A 58 -3.99 -2.16 -7.93
CA TYR A 58 -3.14 -3.35 -7.87
C TYR A 58 -2.07 -3.22 -6.79
N GLY A 59 -1.43 -2.06 -6.68
CA GLY A 59 -0.43 -1.79 -5.65
C GLY A 59 -0.99 -1.91 -4.23
N VAL A 60 -2.11 -1.24 -3.95
CA VAL A 60 -2.78 -1.30 -2.64
C VAL A 60 -3.22 -2.72 -2.31
N PHE A 61 -3.84 -3.42 -3.27
CA PHE A 61 -4.22 -4.81 -3.10
C PHE A 61 -3.01 -5.70 -2.82
N GLY A 62 -1.91 -5.51 -3.56
CA GLY A 62 -0.65 -6.22 -3.36
C GLY A 62 -0.05 -6.00 -1.97
N VAL A 63 -0.04 -4.76 -1.47
CA VAL A 63 0.42 -4.46 -0.09
C VAL A 63 -0.45 -5.18 0.93
N ILE A 64 -1.78 -5.10 0.81
CA ILE A 64 -2.70 -5.67 1.81
C ILE A 64 -2.59 -7.19 1.82
N VAL A 65 -2.74 -7.83 0.66
CA VAL A 65 -2.72 -9.30 0.56
C VAL A 65 -1.32 -9.82 0.87
N GLY A 66 -0.29 -9.26 0.25
CA GLY A 66 1.09 -9.69 0.49
C GLY A 66 1.50 -9.46 1.94
N GLY A 67 1.14 -8.33 2.53
CA GLY A 67 1.43 -8.01 3.92
C GLY A 67 0.76 -8.98 4.89
N ARG A 68 -0.51 -9.33 4.63
CA ARG A 68 -1.26 -10.26 5.47
C ARG A 68 -0.77 -11.70 5.34
N VAL A 69 -0.60 -12.18 4.11
CA VAL A 69 -0.08 -13.52 3.83
C VAL A 69 1.35 -13.66 4.35
N GLY A 70 2.21 -12.69 4.09
CA GLY A 70 3.57 -12.68 4.63
C GLY A 70 3.60 -12.64 6.16
N PHE A 71 2.65 -11.95 6.79
CA PHE A 71 2.54 -11.99 8.25
C PHE A 71 2.17 -13.38 8.75
N ALA A 72 1.15 -13.99 8.16
CA ALA A 72 0.70 -15.33 8.53
C ALA A 72 1.81 -16.37 8.33
N LEU A 73 2.54 -16.31 7.21
CA LEU A 73 3.60 -17.27 6.90
C LEU A 73 4.86 -17.10 7.76
N PHE A 74 5.26 -15.86 8.05
CA PHE A 74 6.52 -15.61 8.77
C PHE A 74 6.35 -15.56 10.29
N TYR A 75 5.18 -15.15 10.79
CA TYR A 75 4.99 -14.85 12.21
C TYR A 75 3.77 -15.50 12.85
N GLY A 76 2.83 -16.06 12.08
CA GLY A 76 1.55 -16.58 12.60
C GLY A 76 1.18 -17.95 12.05
N MET A 77 2.16 -18.78 11.69
CA MET A 77 1.92 -20.06 11.03
C MET A 77 1.15 -21.04 11.93
N ASP A 78 1.45 -21.04 13.22
CA ASP A 78 0.76 -21.83 14.24
C ASP A 78 -0.72 -21.44 14.38
N ILE A 79 -1.02 -20.13 14.34
CA ILE A 79 -2.39 -19.60 14.35
C ILE A 79 -3.10 -19.99 13.06
N LEU A 80 -2.45 -19.83 11.91
CA LEU A 80 -3.01 -20.14 10.59
C LEU A 80 -3.41 -21.61 10.46
N ILE A 81 -2.61 -22.54 11.01
CA ILE A 81 -2.91 -23.98 10.99
C ILE A 81 -4.15 -24.30 11.85
N ARG A 82 -4.29 -23.63 13.01
CA ARG A 82 -5.41 -23.86 13.93
C ARG A 82 -6.71 -23.22 13.46
N ASP A 83 -6.61 -22.05 12.84
CA ASP A 83 -7.73 -21.28 12.34
C ASP A 83 -7.38 -20.63 10.98
N PRO A 84 -7.61 -21.34 9.87
CA PRO A 84 -7.31 -20.82 8.53
C PRO A 84 -8.07 -19.54 8.17
N LEU A 85 -9.24 -19.31 8.77
CA LEU A 85 -10.03 -18.10 8.53
C LEU A 85 -9.40 -16.86 9.16
N TRP A 86 -8.50 -17.04 10.14
CA TRP A 86 -7.70 -15.96 10.71
C TRP A 86 -6.98 -15.15 9.64
N LEU A 87 -6.56 -15.76 8.53
CA LEU A 87 -5.90 -15.07 7.43
C LEU A 87 -6.69 -13.84 6.93
N PHE A 88 -8.02 -13.91 6.92
CA PHE A 88 -8.89 -12.84 6.42
C PHE A 88 -9.21 -11.76 7.46
N ARG A 89 -8.91 -12.01 8.74
CA ARG A 89 -9.20 -11.08 9.85
C ARG A 89 -8.17 -9.96 9.93
N ILE A 90 -8.10 -9.13 8.91
CA ILE A 90 -7.13 -8.02 8.80
C ILE A 90 -7.29 -6.94 9.87
N TRP A 91 -8.47 -6.84 10.50
CA TRP A 91 -8.75 -5.88 11.57
C TRP A 91 -8.08 -6.25 12.90
N GLU A 92 -7.67 -7.50 13.09
CA GLU A 92 -6.88 -7.93 14.26
C GLU A 92 -5.42 -7.42 14.20
N GLY A 93 -5.06 -6.70 13.13
CA GLY A 93 -3.71 -6.27 12.86
C GLY A 93 -2.85 -7.41 12.33
N GLY A 94 -1.53 -7.23 12.39
CA GLY A 94 -0.57 -8.20 11.85
C GLY A 94 -0.36 -8.05 10.35
N MET A 95 0.66 -7.27 10.00
CA MET A 95 1.08 -7.01 8.63
C MET A 95 2.61 -7.11 8.54
N SER A 96 3.10 -7.81 7.53
CA SER A 96 4.54 -7.94 7.25
C SER A 96 4.97 -6.93 6.20
N PHE A 97 6.00 -6.13 6.50
CA PHE A 97 6.61 -5.24 5.51
C PHE A 97 7.16 -6.04 4.31
N HIS A 98 7.92 -7.11 4.58
CA HIS A 98 8.48 -7.98 3.54
C HIS A 98 7.40 -8.59 2.66
N GLY A 99 6.32 -9.08 3.29
CA GLY A 99 5.15 -9.59 2.58
C GLY A 99 4.51 -8.53 1.69
N GLY A 100 4.33 -7.31 2.20
CA GLY A 100 3.77 -6.19 1.46
C GLY A 100 4.64 -5.79 0.26
N LEU A 101 5.96 -5.73 0.44
CA LEU A 101 6.91 -5.44 -0.63
C LEU A 101 6.85 -6.49 -1.76
N VAL A 102 6.90 -7.78 -1.39
CA VAL A 102 6.76 -8.88 -2.37
C VAL A 102 5.40 -8.80 -3.08
N GLY A 103 4.32 -8.54 -2.33
CA GLY A 103 2.99 -8.37 -2.89
C GLY A 103 2.89 -7.24 -3.92
N VAL A 104 3.53 -6.09 -3.67
CA VAL A 104 3.60 -4.97 -4.64
C VAL A 104 4.41 -5.34 -5.87
N ILE A 105 5.55 -6.01 -5.71
CA ILE A 105 6.37 -6.45 -6.85
C ILE A 105 5.56 -7.39 -7.75
N VAL A 106 4.85 -8.35 -7.16
CA VAL A 106 3.97 -9.27 -7.88
C VAL A 106 2.82 -8.49 -8.54
N ALA A 107 2.20 -7.54 -7.84
CA ALA A 107 1.12 -6.71 -8.40
C ALA A 107 1.59 -5.90 -9.62
N CYS A 108 2.76 -5.26 -9.55
CA CYS A 108 3.38 -4.56 -10.67
C CYS A 108 3.67 -5.51 -11.83
N TRP A 109 4.16 -6.72 -11.55
CA TRP A 109 4.40 -7.73 -12.58
C TRP A 109 3.12 -8.21 -13.27
N VAL A 110 2.05 -8.49 -12.51
CA VAL A 110 0.74 -8.85 -13.06
C VAL A 110 0.16 -7.70 -13.90
N PHE A 111 0.26 -6.47 -13.41
CA PHE A 111 -0.21 -5.28 -14.13
C PHE A 111 0.55 -5.06 -15.44
N ALA A 112 1.88 -5.23 -15.43
CA ALA A 112 2.73 -5.19 -16.63
C ALA A 112 2.25 -6.20 -17.68
N ARG A 113 2.00 -7.45 -17.27
CA ARG A 113 1.48 -8.51 -18.15
C ARG A 113 0.12 -8.18 -18.74
N ARG A 114 -0.82 -7.67 -17.93
CA ARG A 114 -2.18 -7.32 -18.39
C ARG A 114 -2.19 -6.15 -19.37
N THR A 115 -1.31 -5.19 -19.18
CA THR A 115 -1.21 -4.00 -20.03
C THR A 115 -0.22 -4.14 -21.19
N ARG A 116 0.43 -5.31 -21.33
CA ARG A 116 1.49 -5.58 -22.32
C ARG A 116 2.65 -4.58 -22.24
N ARG A 117 2.95 -4.09 -21.04
CA ARG A 117 4.09 -3.22 -20.74
C ARG A 117 5.22 -4.05 -20.13
N ARG A 118 6.46 -3.59 -20.24
CA ARG A 118 7.61 -4.16 -19.55
C ARG A 118 7.50 -3.84 -18.07
N PHE A 119 7.94 -4.77 -17.21
CA PHE A 119 7.98 -4.54 -15.77
C PHE A 119 8.71 -3.25 -15.39
N LEU A 120 9.84 -2.98 -16.07
CA LEU A 120 10.62 -1.76 -15.85
C LEU A 120 9.84 -0.48 -16.19
N GLU A 121 8.97 -0.48 -17.20
CA GLU A 121 8.15 0.70 -17.53
C GLU A 121 7.14 1.00 -16.41
N ILE A 122 6.60 -0.04 -15.77
CA ILE A 122 5.71 0.11 -14.61
C ILE A 122 6.50 0.68 -13.43
N THR A 123 7.67 0.12 -13.13
CA THR A 123 8.48 0.58 -11.98
C THR A 123 9.07 1.96 -12.22
N ASP A 124 9.49 2.31 -13.44
CA ASP A 124 10.01 3.64 -13.78
C ASP A 124 8.91 4.71 -13.66
N PHE A 125 7.68 4.37 -14.04
CA PHE A 125 6.53 5.25 -13.82
C PHE A 125 6.27 5.46 -12.32
N ALA A 126 6.29 4.38 -11.53
CA ALA A 126 5.98 4.40 -10.09
C ALA A 126 7.10 4.95 -9.21
N ALA A 127 8.37 4.82 -9.60
CA ALA A 127 9.54 5.18 -8.81
C ALA A 127 9.52 6.61 -8.25
N PRO A 128 9.22 7.67 -9.02
CA PRO A 128 9.13 9.03 -8.47
C PRO A 128 7.84 9.29 -7.66
N LEU A 129 6.85 8.39 -7.71
CA LEU A 129 5.60 8.50 -6.94
C LEU A 129 5.72 7.83 -5.56
N ALA A 130 6.51 6.76 -5.46
CA ALA A 130 6.71 5.99 -4.23
C ALA A 130 7.20 6.80 -3.01
N PRO A 131 8.10 7.80 -3.15
CA PRO A 131 8.55 8.63 -2.03
C PRO A 131 7.43 9.38 -1.31
N LEU A 132 6.31 9.69 -1.99
CA LEU A 132 5.16 10.35 -1.35
C LEU A 132 4.56 9.46 -0.24
N GLY A 133 4.39 8.17 -0.53
CA GLY A 133 3.91 7.20 0.45
C GLY A 133 4.91 6.97 1.59
N LEU A 134 6.21 6.90 1.26
CA LEU A 134 7.26 6.75 2.27
C LEU A 134 7.35 7.97 3.19
N GLY A 135 7.33 9.18 2.63
CA GLY A 135 7.39 10.43 3.38
C GLY A 135 6.20 10.59 4.32
N LEU A 136 4.98 10.36 3.83
CA LEU A 136 3.77 10.41 4.66
C LEU A 136 3.75 9.30 5.70
N GLY A 137 4.17 8.09 5.35
CA GLY A 137 4.33 7.00 6.32
C GLY A 137 5.33 7.34 7.43
N ARG A 138 6.42 8.04 7.09
CA ARG A 138 7.40 8.52 8.09
C ARG A 138 6.88 9.64 8.96
N LEU A 139 6.01 10.51 8.44
CA LEU A 139 5.32 11.53 9.22
C LEU A 139 4.29 10.94 10.18
N GLY A 140 3.70 9.79 9.84
CA GLY A 140 2.75 9.10 10.71
C GLY A 140 3.38 8.24 11.81
N ASN A 141 4.69 7.98 11.77
CA ASN A 141 5.45 7.20 12.76
C ASN A 141 5.86 8.05 13.96
#